data_AF-A0A927TDF2-F1
#
_entry.id   AF-A0A927TDF2-F1
#
_cell.length_a   1.000
_cell.length_b   1.000
_cell.length_c   1.000
_cell.angle_alpha   90.00
_cell.angle_beta   90.00
_cell.angle_gamma   90.00
#
_symmetry.space_group_name_H-M   'P 1'
#
loop_
_entity.id
_entity.type
_entity.pdbx_description
1 polymer ?
#
loop_
_entity_poly.entity_id
_entity_poly.type
_entity_poly.pdbx_seq_one_letter_code
_entity_poly.pdbx_strand_id
1 'polypeptide(L)'
;MKKSTKYTIIVCVMALLSWYIAAGINPTNYEMIIASTAMIFAAVAIAMLMVKLGLCIAAKLNKSISSYRLFAVVNSIIGIGCVIFAIYDIRTDDGFMAGLLGYMILMFVVPFILLMLLIDYLFWKRKMKNDIHSDL
;
A
#
# COMPACT_ATOMS: atom_id res chain seq x y z
N MET A 1 1.15 -10.73 21.37
CA MET A 1 0.98 -9.85 20.19
C MET A 1 0.23 -10.60 19.08
N LYS A 2 -0.94 -10.10 18.63
CA LYS A 2 -1.73 -10.74 17.54
C LYS A 2 -0.87 -10.90 16.28
N LYS A 3 -1.03 -12.01 15.54
CA LYS A 3 -0.23 -12.36 14.35
C LYS A 3 -0.17 -11.24 13.31
N SER A 4 -1.29 -10.56 13.06
CA SER A 4 -1.39 -9.37 12.20
C SER A 4 -0.47 -8.22 12.63
N THR A 5 -0.27 -8.00 13.93
CA THR A 5 0.59 -6.91 14.43
C THR A 5 2.07 -7.18 14.21
N LYS A 6 2.51 -8.44 14.27
CA LYS A 6 3.87 -8.83 13.89
C LYS A 6 4.16 -8.44 12.44
N TYR A 7 3.27 -8.78 11.52
CA TYR A 7 3.45 -8.45 10.10
C TYR A 7 3.47 -6.95 9.82
N THR A 8 2.59 -6.15 10.46
CA THR A 8 2.64 -4.69 10.29
C THR A 8 3.98 -4.12 10.74
N ILE A 9 4.49 -4.56 11.90
CA ILE A 9 5.79 -4.06 12.41
C ILE A 9 6.92 -4.44 11.45
N ILE A 10 6.95 -5.69 10.96
CA ILE A 10 7.95 -6.14 10.00
C ILE A 10 7.91 -5.27 8.74
N VAL A 11 6.73 -5.01 8.18
CA VAL A 11 6.59 -4.17 6.97
C VAL A 11 7.04 -2.74 7.24
N CYS A 12 6.69 -2.15 8.39
CA CYS A 12 7.17 -0.81 8.75
C CYS A 12 8.69 -0.76 8.89
N VAL A 13 9.30 -1.77 9.51
CA VAL A 13 10.76 -1.87 9.63
C VAL A 13 11.40 -1.99 8.26
N MET A 14 10.86 -2.82 7.37
CA MET A 14 11.34 -2.95 5.98
C MET A 14 11.20 -1.63 5.21
N ALA A 15 10.11 -0.88 5.41
CA ALA A 15 9.93 0.44 4.80
C ALA A 15 10.98 1.45 5.29
N LEU A 16 11.26 1.48 6.59
CA LEU A 16 12.29 2.37 7.15
C LEU A 16 13.69 1.99 6.69
N LEU A 17 14.02 0.69 6.69
CA LEU A 17 15.32 0.20 6.21
C LEU A 17 15.52 0.50 4.73
N SER A 18 14.51 0.25 3.90
CA SER A 18 14.60 0.52 2.46
C SER A 18 14.76 2.01 2.16
N TRP A 19 14.06 2.90 2.88
CA TRP A 19 14.28 4.35 2.80
C TRP A 19 15.66 4.78 3.28
N TYR A 20 16.16 4.20 4.37
CA TYR A 20 17.50 4.48 4.87
C TYR A 20 18.58 4.08 3.86
N ILE A 21 18.43 2.92 3.20
CA ILE A 21 19.35 2.48 2.16
C ILE A 21 19.25 3.41 0.93
N ALA A 22 18.04 3.79 0.53
CA ALA A 22 17.80 4.68 -0.60
C ALA A 22 18.44 6.06 -0.41
N ALA A 23 18.24 6.68 0.76
CA ALA A 23 18.64 8.06 1.01
C ALA A 23 20.03 8.19 1.67
N GLY A 24 20.43 7.22 2.49
CA GLY A 24 21.64 7.32 3.31
C GLY A 24 22.87 6.64 2.70
N ILE A 25 22.70 5.46 2.08
CA ILE A 25 23.80 4.71 1.45
C ILE A 25 23.89 5.05 -0.03
N ASN A 26 22.72 5.13 -0.70
CA ASN A 26 22.56 5.36 -2.13
C ASN A 26 23.61 4.62 -3.00
N PRO A 27 23.57 3.27 -3.04
CA PRO A 27 24.58 2.52 -3.75
C PRO A 27 24.47 2.77 -5.26
N THR A 28 25.54 3.34 -5.82
CA THR A 28 25.69 3.62 -7.25
C THR A 28 25.36 2.36 -8.07
N ASN A 29 24.54 2.52 -9.12
CA ASN A 29 23.97 1.49 -10.02
C ASN A 29 22.67 0.80 -9.58
N TYR A 30 22.20 0.94 -8.33
CA TYR A 30 20.95 0.30 -7.85
C TYR A 30 19.85 1.29 -7.43
N GLU A 31 20.07 2.59 -7.65
CA GLU A 31 19.24 3.68 -7.14
C GLU A 31 17.75 3.51 -7.49
N MET A 32 17.43 3.21 -8.76
CA MET A 32 16.05 3.03 -9.21
C MET A 32 15.34 1.84 -8.54
N ILE A 33 16.03 0.70 -8.42
CA ILE A 33 15.46 -0.52 -7.83
C ILE A 33 15.22 -0.30 -6.33
N ILE A 34 16.15 0.36 -5.65
CA ILE A 34 16.05 0.63 -4.21
C ILE A 34 14.94 1.65 -3.95
N ALA A 35 14.87 2.73 -4.74
CA ALA A 35 13.82 3.74 -4.64
C ALA A 35 12.43 3.15 -4.92
N SER A 36 12.26 2.35 -5.98
CA SER A 36 10.98 1.68 -6.26
C SER A 36 10.56 0.72 -5.15
N THR A 37 11.52 -0.03 -4.59
CA THR A 37 11.28 -0.95 -3.47
C THR A 37 10.89 -0.19 -2.20
N ALA A 38 11.57 0.91 -1.90
CA ALA A 38 11.25 1.77 -0.75
C ALA A 38 9.85 2.38 -0.86
N MET A 39 9.46 2.82 -2.06
CA MET A 39 8.11 3.33 -2.33
C MET A 39 7.03 2.26 -2.16
N ILE A 40 7.26 1.04 -2.65
CA ILE A 40 6.31 -0.08 -2.47
C ILE A 40 6.15 -0.39 -0.98
N PHE A 41 7.25 -0.57 -0.23
CA PHE A 41 7.15 -0.86 1.20
C PHE A 41 6.48 0.28 1.98
N ALA A 42 6.76 1.54 1.63
CA ALA A 42 6.11 2.68 2.24
C ALA A 42 4.59 2.69 1.97
N ALA A 43 4.17 2.48 0.71
CA ALA A 43 2.75 2.41 0.36
C ALA A 43 2.02 1.30 1.12
N VAL A 44 2.62 0.10 1.20
CA VAL A 44 2.06 -1.03 1.93
C VAL A 44 2.00 -0.76 3.44
N ALA A 45 3.05 -0.16 4.02
CA ALA A 45 3.09 0.20 5.43
C ALA A 45 1.98 1.20 5.78
N ILE A 46 1.83 2.25 4.97
CA ILE A 46 0.79 3.28 5.13
C ILE A 46 -0.60 2.65 5.06
N ALA A 47 -0.86 1.79 4.07
CA ALA A 47 -2.13 1.09 3.93
C ALA A 47 -2.46 0.24 5.17
N MET A 48 -1.49 -0.54 5.67
CA MET A 48 -1.70 -1.36 6.88
C MET A 48 -1.95 -0.52 8.14
N LEU A 49 -1.25 0.61 8.29
CA LEU A 49 -1.45 1.53 9.41
C LEU A 49 -2.83 2.20 9.34
N MET A 50 -3.26 2.66 8.17
CA MET A 50 -4.58 3.26 7.98
C MET A 50 -5.72 2.28 8.25
N VAL A 51 -5.59 1.02 7.82
CA VAL A 51 -6.60 -0.01 8.13
C VAL A 51 -6.67 -0.28 9.62
N LYS A 52 -5.53 -0.37 10.31
CA LYS A 52 -5.52 -0.52 11.77
C LYS A 52 -6.14 0.68 12.47
N LEU A 53 -5.83 1.89 12.03
CA LEU A 53 -6.41 3.11 12.59
C LEU A 53 -7.93 3.10 12.41
N GLY A 54 -8.43 2.77 11.21
CA GLY A 54 -9.85 2.68 10.94
C GLY A 54 -10.55 1.58 11.76
N LEU A 55 -9.90 0.43 11.99
CA LEU A 55 -10.42 -0.60 12.90
C LEU A 55 -10.45 -0.13 14.36
N CYS A 56 -9.42 0.59 14.82
CA CYS A 56 -9.40 1.19 16.15
C CYS A 56 -10.53 2.21 16.34
N ILE A 57 -10.78 3.05 15.32
CA ILE A 57 -11.89 4.02 15.33
C ILE A 57 -13.24 3.29 15.32
N ALA A 58 -13.41 2.27 14.47
CA ALA A 58 -14.63 1.48 14.40
C ALA A 58 -14.93 0.77 15.73
N ALA A 59 -13.90 0.19 16.37
CA ALA A 59 -14.00 -0.41 17.69
C ALA A 59 -14.43 0.61 18.75
N LYS A 60 -13.87 1.83 18.71
CA LYS A 60 -14.27 2.93 19.60
C LYS A 60 -15.72 3.38 19.40
N LEU A 61 -16.24 3.23 18.18
CA LEU A 61 -17.61 3.55 17.80
C LEU A 61 -18.58 2.35 17.95
N ASN A 62 -18.13 1.23 18.56
CA ASN A 62 -18.90 -0.02 18.67
C ASN A 62 -19.46 -0.53 17.33
N LYS A 63 -18.81 -0.21 16.21
CA LYS A 63 -19.18 -0.72 14.88
C LYS A 63 -18.27 -1.88 14.50
N SER A 64 -18.88 -3.01 14.13
CA SER A 64 -18.16 -4.14 13.54
C SER A 64 -17.97 -3.91 12.04
N ILE A 65 -16.77 -3.46 11.66
CA ILE A 65 -16.39 -3.30 10.25
C ILE A 65 -15.48 -4.46 9.86
N SER A 66 -15.76 -5.06 8.69
CA SER A 66 -14.89 -6.09 8.13
C SER A 66 -13.55 -5.49 7.71
N SER A 67 -12.45 -6.06 8.20
CA SER A 67 -11.09 -5.66 7.84
C SER A 67 -10.84 -5.67 6.33
N TYR A 68 -11.45 -6.62 5.61
CA TYR A 68 -11.34 -6.74 4.15
C TYR A 68 -11.95 -5.52 3.45
N ARG A 69 -13.20 -5.16 3.80
CA ARG A 69 -13.87 -3.99 3.22
C ARG A 69 -13.09 -2.70 3.51
N LEU A 70 -12.58 -2.56 4.73
CA LEU A 70 -11.78 -1.38 5.10
C LEU A 70 -10.45 -1.33 4.34
N PHE A 71 -9.79 -2.48 4.16
CA PHE A 71 -8.55 -2.58 3.38
C PHE A 71 -8.77 -2.20 1.91
N ALA A 72 -9.83 -2.69 1.27
CA ALA A 72 -10.18 -2.31 -0.10
C ALA A 72 -10.46 -0.80 -0.24
N VAL A 73 -11.21 -0.21 0.69
CA VAL A 73 -11.51 1.24 0.67
C VAL A 73 -10.24 2.06 0.84
N VAL A 74 -9.42 1.74 1.84
CA VAL A 74 -8.15 2.45 2.11
C VAL A 74 -7.21 2.34 0.91
N ASN A 75 -7.03 1.15 0.34
CA ASN A 75 -6.17 0.97 -0.83
C ASN A 75 -6.68 1.70 -2.06
N SER A 76 -8.00 1.78 -2.25
CA SER A 76 -8.60 2.54 -3.35
C SER A 76 -8.31 4.03 -3.20
N ILE A 77 -8.45 4.59 -1.99
CA ILE A 77 -8.16 6.00 -1.70
C ILE A 77 -6.67 6.29 -1.92
N ILE A 78 -5.78 5.44 -1.40
CA ILE A 78 -4.33 5.59 -1.57
C ILE A 78 -3.97 5.50 -3.06
N GLY A 79 -4.53 4.53 -3.79
CA GLY A 79 -4.28 4.37 -5.22
C GLY A 79 -4.68 5.60 -6.03
N ILE A 80 -5.88 6.15 -5.78
CA ILE A 80 -6.35 7.38 -6.43
C ILE A 80 -5.41 8.55 -6.06
N GLY A 81 -5.04 8.68 -4.79
CA GLY A 81 -4.10 9.71 -4.33
C GLY A 81 -2.74 9.62 -5.01
N CYS A 82 -2.19 8.42 -5.15
CA CYS A 82 -0.94 8.16 -5.86
C CYS A 82 -1.03 8.56 -7.34
N VAL A 83 -2.14 8.24 -8.01
CA VAL A 83 -2.34 8.63 -9.43
C VAL A 83 -2.45 10.14 -9.56
N ILE A 84 -3.24 10.81 -8.71
CA ILE A 84 -3.38 12.26 -8.73
C ILE A 84 -2.03 12.94 -8.48
N PHE A 85 -1.29 12.48 -7.46
CA PHE A 85 0.03 13.00 -7.15
C PHE A 85 1.01 12.80 -8.31
N ALA A 86 1.03 11.62 -8.92
CA ALA A 86 1.90 11.34 -10.06
C ALA A 86 1.60 12.24 -11.26
N ILE A 87 0.31 12.46 -11.57
CA ILE A 87 -0.09 13.37 -12.65
C ILE A 87 0.30 14.81 -12.33
N TYR A 88 0.16 15.23 -11.07
CA TYR A 88 0.58 16.55 -10.62
C TYR A 88 2.09 16.72 -10.82
N ASP A 89 2.89 15.81 -10.27
CA ASP A 89 4.35 15.79 -10.36
C ASP A 89 4.83 15.87 -11.81
N ILE A 90 4.28 15.04 -12.71
CA ILE A 90 4.62 15.06 -14.14
C ILE A 90 4.27 16.39 -14.84
N ARG A 91 3.24 17.11 -14.37
CA ARG A 91 2.75 18.33 -15.03
C ARG A 91 3.36 19.62 -14.51
N THR A 92 3.79 19.65 -13.25
CA THR A 92 4.29 20.87 -12.61
C THR A 92 5.80 20.91 -12.48
N ASP A 93 6.48 19.79 -12.69
CA ASP A 93 7.91 19.70 -12.51
C ASP A 93 8.63 20.07 -13.82
N ASP A 94 9.62 20.96 -13.73
CA ASP A 94 10.39 21.47 -14.87
C ASP A 94 11.88 21.16 -14.65
N GLY A 95 12.51 20.43 -15.58
CA GLY A 95 13.92 20.07 -15.50
C GLY A 95 14.25 18.68 -16.06
N PHE A 96 15.53 18.28 -15.98
CA PHE A 96 16.03 17.01 -16.52
C PHE A 96 15.46 15.76 -15.82
N MET A 97 14.94 15.91 -14.60
CA MET A 97 14.28 14.84 -13.81
C MET A 97 12.80 15.13 -13.56
N ALA A 98 12.20 16.03 -14.34
CA ALA A 98 10.81 16.44 -14.21
C ALA A 98 9.87 15.23 -14.19
N GLY A 99 9.11 15.08 -13.11
CA GLY A 99 8.09 14.05 -12.99
C GLY A 99 8.62 12.65 -12.72
N LEU A 100 9.92 12.48 -12.44
CA LEU A 100 10.53 11.16 -12.21
C LEU A 100 9.80 10.40 -11.10
N LEU A 101 9.49 11.06 -9.99
CA LEU A 101 8.76 10.45 -8.88
C LEU A 101 7.35 10.04 -9.30
N GLY A 102 6.65 10.87 -10.06
CA GLY A 102 5.35 10.56 -10.64
C GLY A 102 5.41 9.33 -11.56
N TYR A 103 6.39 9.25 -12.44
CA TYR A 103 6.59 8.07 -13.30
C TYR A 103 6.88 6.80 -12.48
N MET A 104 7.71 6.88 -11.44
CA MET A 104 8.01 5.72 -10.60
C MET A 104 6.78 5.27 -9.80
N ILE A 105 5.96 6.20 -9.31
CA ILE A 105 4.69 5.88 -8.64
C ILE A 105 3.75 5.18 -9.62
N LEU A 106 3.63 5.70 -10.85
CA LEU A 106 2.75 5.10 -11.87
C LEU A 106 3.23 3.71 -12.32
N MET A 107 4.54 3.50 -12.44
CA MET A 107 5.11 2.26 -12.96
C MET A 107 5.19 1.14 -11.91
N PHE A 108 5.42 1.49 -10.63
CA PHE A 108 5.67 0.49 -9.58
C PHE A 108 4.57 0.46 -8.52
N VAL A 109 4.18 1.62 -8.00
CA VAL A 109 3.24 1.69 -6.85
C VAL A 109 1.81 1.40 -7.28
N VAL A 110 1.34 2.01 -8.38
CA VAL A 110 -0.04 1.83 -8.87
C VAL A 110 -0.33 0.38 -9.26
N PRO A 111 0.51 -0.33 -10.03
CA PRO A 111 0.28 -1.74 -10.35
C PRO A 111 0.28 -2.63 -9.10
N PHE A 112 1.11 -2.31 -8.11
CA PHE A 112 1.14 -3.04 -6.86
C PHE A 112 -0.16 -2.85 -6.04
N ILE A 113 -0.70 -1.63 -5.99
CA ILE A 113 -1.99 -1.36 -5.34
C ILE A 113 -3.12 -2.11 -6.05
N LEU A 114 -3.15 -2.11 -7.38
CA LEU A 114 -4.13 -2.88 -8.16
C LEU A 114 -4.02 -4.38 -7.89
N LEU A 115 -2.80 -4.91 -7.79
CA LEU A 115 -2.56 -6.31 -7.43
C LEU A 115 -3.04 -6.63 -6.02
N MET A 116 -2.81 -5.74 -5.04
CA MET A 116 -3.35 -5.90 -3.69
C MET A 116 -4.89 -5.92 -3.67
N LEU A 117 -5.54 -5.03 -4.42
CA LEU A 117 -7.00 -5.01 -4.56
C LEU A 117 -7.53 -6.28 -5.23
N LEU A 118 -6.83 -6.78 -6.25
CA LEU A 118 -7.20 -8.02 -6.93
C LEU A 118 -7.08 -9.23 -6.00
N ILE A 119 -6.00 -9.32 -5.21
CA ILE A 119 -5.84 -10.36 -4.20
C ILE A 119 -6.98 -10.30 -3.17
N ASP A 120 -7.31 -9.10 -2.69
CA ASP A 120 -8.39 -8.91 -1.72
C ASP A 120 -9.75 -9.34 -2.29
N TYR A 121 -10.04 -8.95 -3.54
CA TYR A 121 -11.22 -9.39 -4.27
C TYR A 121 -11.29 -10.92 -4.43
N LEU A 122 -10.18 -11.57 -4.77
CA LEU A 122 -10.11 -13.04 -4.88
C LEU A 122 -10.38 -13.73 -3.55
N PHE A 123 -9.84 -13.22 -2.45
CA PHE A 123 -10.11 -13.75 -1.10
C PHE A 123 -11.58 -13.58 -0.72
N TRP A 124 -12.16 -12.41 -1.00
CA TRP A 124 -13.57 -12.17 -0.75
C TRP A 124 -14.47 -13.12 -1.55
N LYS A 125 -14.19 -13.30 -2.84
CA LYS A 125 -14.95 -14.22 -3.71
C LYS A 125 -14.86 -15.68 -3.24
N ARG A 126 -13.67 -16.13 -2.82
CA ARG A 126 -13.48 -17.47 -2.24
C ARG A 126 -14.28 -17.65 -0.96
N LYS A 127 -14.27 -16.64 -0.08
CA LYS A 127 -15.04 -16.69 1.16
C LYS A 127 -16.53 -16.84 0.89
N MET A 128 -17.10 -16.05 -0.02
CA MET A 128 -18.50 -16.17 -0.40
C MET A 128 -18.86 -17.56 -0.94
N LYS A 129 -17.96 -18.18 -1.72
CA LYS A 129 -18.19 -19.54 -2.25
C LYS A 129 -18.22 -20.59 -1.14
N ASN A 130 -17.36 -20.46 -0.14
CA ASN A 130 -17.29 -21.42 0.97
C ASN A 130 -18.49 -21.29 1.91
N ASP A 131 -18.97 -20.08 2.18
CA ASP A 131 -20.15 -19.84 3.01
C ASP A 131 -21.41 -20.47 2.37
N ILE A 132 -21.50 -20.53 1.03
CA ILE A 132 -22.62 -21.17 0.30
C ILE A 132 -22.59 -22.71 0.38
N HIS A 133 -21.42 -23.34 0.56
CA HIS A 133 -21.30 -24.80 0.66
C HIS A 133 -21.43 -25.34 2.09
N SER A 134 -21.38 -24.50 3.12
CA SER A 134 -21.64 -24.90 4.52
C SER A 134 -23.13 -24.95 4.89
N ASP A 135 -24.00 -24.44 4.02
CA ASP A 135 -25.46 -24.36 4.22
C ASP A 135 -26.22 -25.48 3.47
N LEU A 136 -25.50 -26.47 2.92
CA LEU A 136 -26.00 -27.68 2.24
C LEU A 136 -25.55 -28.93 3.01
#